data_AF-A0A6J4LQ71-F1
#
_entry.id   AF-A0A6J4LQ71-F1
#
_cell.length_a   1.000
_cell.length_b   1.000
_cell.length_c   1.000
_cell.angle_alpha   90.00
_cell.angle_beta   90.00
_cell.angle_gamma   90.00
#
_symmetry.space_group_name_H-M   'P 1'
#
loop_
_entity.id
_entity.type
_entity.pdbx_description
1 polymer ?
#
loop_
_entity_poly.entity_id
_entity_poly.type
_entity_poly.pdbx_seq_one_letter_code
_entity_poly.pdbx_strand_id
1 'polypeptide(L)'
;AGHVEAARRRHARTGSYEPAGGAEQLLLDAEEVVAGWDSDIDKLLAELAASRSGERGVVLPGTLSATAVLRLTADPDGYAAELARPMPRPPSRAARFGTRFHSWVEHYFGPRLGSGGLGQQQLVDPDDLPDRVDGGTEDETELRELCEAFVGGRFGASAPYAVEAPFSLLLAGRLVRGRIDAVYRLPDDQEGRARWQVVDWKTSRLDDADPLQLALYRLAWAEVQQVPPEQVDAVFYHVRSDQLVRPPGLGDRPSLEALLLDRG
;
A
#
# COMPACT_ATOMS: atom_id res chain seq x y z
N ALA A 1 39.84 19.19 31.66
CA ALA A 1 38.41 18.93 31.93
C ALA A 1 37.51 20.14 31.62
N GLY A 2 37.80 21.34 32.12
CA GLY A 2 36.91 22.51 31.96
C GLY A 2 36.67 23.01 30.52
N HIS A 3 37.68 22.95 29.64
CA HIS A 3 37.53 23.42 28.25
C HIS A 3 36.60 22.54 27.40
N VAL A 4 36.64 21.22 27.60
CA VAL A 4 35.80 20.25 26.88
C VAL A 4 34.32 20.43 27.26
N GLU A 5 34.04 20.67 28.55
CA GLU A 5 32.68 20.86 29.02
C GLU A 5 32.09 22.20 28.57
N ALA A 6 32.91 23.25 28.51
CA ALA A 6 32.53 24.54 27.94
C ALA A 6 32.25 24.44 26.42
N ALA A 7 33.06 23.68 25.67
CA ALA A 7 32.85 23.43 24.25
C ALA A 7 31.55 22.64 23.99
N ARG A 8 31.25 21.61 24.81
CA ARG A 8 30.00 20.85 24.72
C ARG A 8 28.76 21.71 24.99
N ARG A 9 28.79 22.57 26.02
CA ARG A 9 27.69 23.51 26.31
C ARG A 9 27.50 24.55 25.20
N ARG A 10 28.58 24.96 24.53
CA ARG A 10 28.53 25.87 23.38
C ARG A 10 27.84 25.21 22.19
N HIS A 11 28.30 24.03 21.77
CA HIS A 11 27.69 23.27 20.68
C HIS A 11 26.20 22.99 20.94
N ALA A 12 25.83 22.63 22.17
CA ALA A 12 24.42 22.45 22.53
C ALA A 12 23.55 23.71 22.32
N ARG A 13 24.15 24.90 22.32
CA ARG A 13 23.47 26.18 22.11
C ARG A 13 23.58 26.71 20.67
N THR A 14 24.69 26.44 19.97
CA THR A 14 25.01 27.05 18.67
C THR A 14 25.07 26.06 17.51
N GLY A 15 25.03 24.75 17.78
CA GLY A 15 25.19 23.70 16.77
C GLY A 15 26.58 23.63 16.14
N SER A 16 27.59 24.28 16.72
CA SER A 16 28.94 24.32 16.18
C SER A 16 30.00 24.36 17.29
N TYR A 17 31.12 23.68 17.05
CA TYR A 17 32.32 23.71 17.89
C TYR A 17 33.29 24.85 17.52
N GLU A 18 33.01 25.61 16.46
CA GLU A 18 33.82 26.75 16.02
C GLU A 18 34.03 27.75 17.17
N PRO A 19 35.29 28.11 17.50
CA PRO A 19 35.55 29.09 18.53
C PRO A 19 35.14 30.48 18.06
N ALA A 20 34.40 31.21 18.91
CA ALA A 20 34.08 32.61 18.67
C ALA A 20 35.32 33.47 18.92
N GLY A 21 36.16 33.62 17.90
CA GLY A 21 37.33 34.51 17.88
C GLY A 21 38.62 33.87 18.40
N GLY A 22 39.59 33.73 17.48
CA GLY A 22 40.97 33.35 17.77
C GLY A 22 41.15 31.85 18.04
N ALA A 23 41.61 31.10 17.04
CA ALA A 23 42.05 29.73 17.25
C ALA A 23 43.20 29.74 18.28
N GLU A 24 42.98 29.23 19.49
CA GLU A 24 44.09 28.75 20.31
C GLU A 24 44.79 27.69 19.47
N GLN A 25 46.01 27.99 19.00
CA GLN A 25 46.84 27.04 18.28
C GLN A 25 46.94 25.77 19.12
N LEU A 26 46.43 24.68 18.57
CA LEU A 26 46.58 23.37 19.18
C LEU A 26 48.08 23.10 19.29
N LEU A 27 48.50 22.46 20.38
CA LEU A 27 49.84 21.89 20.43
C LEU A 27 49.96 20.87 19.28
N LEU A 28 51.14 20.77 18.66
CA LEU A 28 51.38 19.86 17.52
C LEU A 28 50.88 18.43 17.79
N ASP A 29 51.07 17.92 19.01
CA ASP A 29 50.58 16.61 19.45
C ASP A 29 49.05 16.50 19.42
N ALA A 30 48.34 17.59 19.70
CA ALA A 30 46.88 17.63 19.64
C ALA A 30 46.36 17.76 18.20
N GLU A 31 47.10 18.44 17.31
CA GLU A 31 46.79 18.47 15.87
C GLU A 31 46.95 17.09 15.24
N GLU A 32 47.99 16.33 15.61
CA GLU A 32 48.22 14.96 15.13
C GLU A 32 47.10 14.00 15.56
N VAL A 33 46.62 14.12 16.81
CA VAL A 33 45.51 13.30 17.32
C VAL A 33 44.18 13.64 16.61
N VAL A 34 43.90 14.93 16.39
CA VAL A 34 42.68 15.36 15.67
C VAL A 34 42.72 14.88 14.21
N ALA A 35 43.87 15.01 13.53
CA ALA A 35 44.04 14.51 12.17
C ALA A 35 43.88 12.98 12.08
N GLY A 36 44.33 12.25 13.10
CA GLY A 36 44.08 10.81 13.24
C GLY A 36 42.59 10.47 13.35
N TRP A 37 41.85 11.21 14.19
CA TRP A 37 40.41 11.02 14.34
C TRP A 37 39.62 11.36 13.07
N ASP A 38 39.98 12.43 12.36
CA ASP A 38 39.35 12.79 11.09
C ASP A 38 39.61 11.69 10.04
N SER A 39 40.84 11.16 9.96
CA SER A 39 41.16 10.05 9.05
C SER A 39 40.35 8.78 9.35
N ASP A 40 40.14 8.47 10.63
CA ASP A 40 39.37 7.30 11.02
C ASP A 40 37.87 7.49 10.78
N ILE A 41 37.34 8.70 10.99
CA ILE A 41 35.96 9.06 10.63
C ILE A 41 35.77 8.92 9.11
N ASP A 42 36.69 9.43 8.30
CA ASP A 42 36.63 9.32 6.83
C ASP A 42 36.64 7.85 6.37
N LYS A 43 37.47 7.00 6.98
CA LYS A 43 37.49 5.55 6.68
C LYS A 43 36.19 4.87 7.08
N LEU A 44 35.64 5.17 8.26
CA LEU A 44 34.37 4.60 8.70
C LEU A 44 33.19 5.06 7.84
N LEU A 45 33.20 6.32 7.38
CA LEU A 45 32.21 6.84 6.44
C LEU A 45 32.34 6.18 5.06
N ALA A 46 33.57 5.94 4.58
CA ALA A 46 33.82 5.23 3.33
C ALA A 46 33.39 3.76 3.39
N GLU A 47 33.68 3.06 4.50
CA GLU A 47 33.21 1.69 4.74
C GLU A 47 31.68 1.62 4.87
N LEU A 48 31.05 2.60 5.53
CA LEU A 48 29.60 2.69 5.62
C LEU A 48 28.96 2.96 4.24
N ALA A 49 29.59 3.81 3.43
CA ALA A 49 29.15 4.06 2.06
C ALA A 49 29.31 2.80 1.18
N ALA A 50 30.45 2.11 1.27
CA ALA A 50 30.73 0.89 0.52
C ALA A 50 29.82 -0.29 0.93
N SER A 51 29.52 -0.43 2.22
CA SER A 51 28.60 -1.46 2.71
C SER A 51 27.13 -1.19 2.33
N ARG A 52 26.77 0.08 2.12
CA ARG A 52 25.48 0.50 1.56
C ARG A 52 25.42 0.37 0.04
N SER A 53 26.53 0.53 -0.67
CA SER A 53 26.63 0.44 -2.13
C SER A 53 26.77 -0.99 -2.66
N GLY A 54 26.70 -2.00 -1.79
CA GLY A 54 26.61 -3.39 -2.24
C GLY A 54 25.25 -3.62 -2.88
N GLU A 55 25.16 -3.41 -4.20
CA GLU A 55 24.06 -3.81 -5.08
C GLU A 55 23.75 -5.30 -4.89
N ARG A 56 22.96 -5.61 -3.86
CA ARG A 56 22.28 -6.91 -3.78
C ARG A 56 21.00 -6.73 -4.57
N GLY A 57 21.03 -7.12 -5.84
CA GLY A 57 19.83 -7.23 -6.66
C GLY A 57 18.82 -8.12 -5.93
N VAL A 58 17.71 -7.53 -5.51
CA VAL A 58 16.63 -8.25 -4.82
C VAL A 58 15.76 -8.88 -5.88
N VAL A 59 15.76 -10.21 -5.95
CA VAL A 59 14.90 -10.93 -6.90
C VAL A 59 13.45 -10.75 -6.48
N LEU A 60 12.65 -10.13 -7.34
CA LEU A 60 11.21 -10.01 -7.11
C LEU A 60 10.56 -11.40 -7.04
N PRO A 61 9.65 -11.65 -6.09
CA PRO A 61 8.90 -12.89 -6.01
C PRO A 61 8.12 -13.19 -7.30
N GLY A 62 8.00 -14.49 -7.64
CA GLY A 62 7.18 -14.93 -8.77
C GLY A 62 5.66 -14.75 -8.56
N THR A 63 5.23 -14.45 -7.33
CA THR A 63 3.85 -14.11 -6.99
C THR A 63 3.82 -12.81 -6.20
N LEU A 64 2.96 -11.87 -6.61
CA LEU A 64 2.76 -10.58 -5.95
C LEU A 64 1.28 -10.42 -5.58
N SER A 65 0.98 -9.78 -4.46
CA SER A 65 -0.38 -9.29 -4.21
C SER A 65 -0.63 -8.01 -5.04
N ALA A 66 -1.89 -7.67 -5.29
CA ALA A 66 -2.25 -6.40 -5.93
C ALA A 66 -1.66 -5.21 -5.17
N THR A 67 -1.75 -5.22 -3.83
CA THR A 67 -1.15 -4.20 -2.97
C THR A 67 0.38 -4.17 -3.04
N ALA A 68 1.05 -5.32 -3.25
CA ALA A 68 2.48 -5.35 -3.51
C ALA A 68 2.85 -4.72 -4.86
N VAL A 69 2.03 -4.90 -5.91
CA VAL A 69 2.23 -4.24 -7.20
C VAL A 69 2.10 -2.71 -7.08
N LEU A 70 1.12 -2.23 -6.31
CA LEU A 70 0.97 -0.80 -6.02
C LEU A 70 2.20 -0.25 -5.28
N ARG A 71 2.64 -0.93 -4.20
CA ARG A 71 3.84 -0.53 -3.43
C ARG A 71 5.10 -0.52 -4.28
N LEU A 72 5.32 -1.59 -5.06
CA LEU A 72 6.43 -1.68 -6.01
C LEU A 72 6.39 -0.54 -7.04
N THR A 73 5.19 -0.09 -7.43
CA THR A 73 5.05 1.02 -8.39
C THR A 73 5.29 2.38 -7.76
N ALA A 74 4.87 2.58 -6.51
CA ALA A 74 5.03 3.82 -5.78
C ALA A 74 6.48 4.04 -5.30
N ASP A 75 7.13 3.01 -4.79
CA ASP A 75 8.50 3.06 -4.25
C ASP A 75 9.24 1.72 -4.51
N PRO A 76 9.84 1.55 -5.70
CA PRO A 76 10.56 0.32 -6.05
C PRO A 76 11.73 0.01 -5.11
N ASP A 77 12.52 1.03 -4.77
CA ASP A 77 13.71 0.90 -3.92
C ASP A 77 13.33 0.56 -2.48
N GLY A 78 12.29 1.22 -1.95
CA GLY A 78 11.74 0.92 -0.64
C GLY A 78 11.15 -0.50 -0.57
N TYR A 79 10.43 -0.93 -1.59
CA TYR A 79 9.91 -2.30 -1.66
C TYR A 79 11.03 -3.34 -1.75
N ALA A 80 12.09 -3.09 -2.53
CA ALA A 80 13.26 -3.95 -2.57
C ALA A 80 13.97 -4.03 -1.21
N ALA A 81 14.10 -2.90 -0.51
CA ALA A 81 14.67 -2.88 0.84
C ALA A 81 13.82 -3.67 1.86
N GLU A 82 12.48 -3.57 1.77
CA GLU A 82 11.55 -4.36 2.58
C GLU A 82 11.70 -5.87 2.33
N LEU A 83 11.79 -6.28 1.06
CA LEU A 83 12.03 -7.67 0.69
C LEU A 83 13.38 -8.18 1.20
N ALA A 84 14.43 -7.35 1.16
CA ALA A 84 15.74 -7.71 1.67
C ALA A 84 15.77 -7.83 3.20
N ARG A 85 14.91 -7.11 3.92
CA ARG A 85 14.84 -7.08 5.39
C ARG A 85 13.39 -6.99 5.88
N PRO A 86 12.65 -8.12 5.89
CA PRO A 86 11.25 -8.14 6.32
C PRO A 86 11.17 -7.81 7.81
N MET A 87 10.54 -6.68 8.14
CA MET A 87 10.28 -6.27 9.52
C MET A 87 8.78 -6.40 9.80
N PRO A 88 8.36 -7.01 10.93
CA PRO A 88 6.96 -7.02 11.34
C PRO A 88 6.45 -5.58 11.51
N ARG A 89 5.36 -5.24 10.83
CA ARG A 89 4.70 -3.93 10.97
C ARG A 89 3.41 -4.10 11.76
N PRO A 90 3.21 -3.36 12.86
CA PRO A 90 1.96 -3.43 13.58
C PRO A 90 0.81 -2.91 12.69
N PRO A 91 -0.35 -3.59 12.64
CA PRO A 91 -1.46 -3.15 11.82
C PRO A 91 -1.99 -1.79 12.29
N SER A 92 -2.10 -0.86 11.35
CA SER A 92 -2.60 0.50 11.63
C SER A 92 -4.08 0.46 12.03
N ARG A 93 -4.55 1.50 12.75
CA ARG A 93 -5.97 1.64 13.10
C ARG A 93 -6.86 1.66 11.84
N ALA A 94 -6.42 2.34 10.78
CA ALA A 94 -7.13 2.42 9.50
C ALA A 94 -7.21 1.05 8.79
N ALA A 95 -6.13 0.26 8.79
CA ALA A 95 -6.13 -1.09 8.20
C ALA A 95 -7.08 -2.03 8.94
N ARG A 96 -7.06 -1.98 10.29
CA ARG A 96 -8.01 -2.73 11.14
C ARG A 96 -9.46 -2.33 10.84
N PHE A 97 -9.72 -1.04 10.71
CA PHE A 97 -11.05 -0.51 10.43
C PHE A 97 -11.58 -0.97 9.07
N GLY A 98 -10.75 -0.89 8.02
CA GLY A 98 -11.07 -1.45 6.70
C GLY A 98 -11.44 -2.93 6.79
N THR A 99 -10.57 -3.76 7.34
CA THR A 99 -10.80 -5.22 7.46
C THR A 99 -12.15 -5.55 8.13
N ARG A 100 -12.50 -4.85 9.21
CA ARG A 100 -13.79 -5.02 9.91
C ARG A 100 -14.99 -4.62 9.05
N PHE A 101 -14.87 -3.51 8.31
CA PHE A 101 -15.92 -3.07 7.39
C PHE A 101 -16.15 -4.10 6.28
N HIS A 102 -15.09 -4.57 5.60
CA HIS A 102 -15.20 -5.58 4.55
C HIS A 102 -15.82 -6.89 5.06
N SER A 103 -15.38 -7.36 6.24
CA SER A 103 -15.97 -8.54 6.90
C SER A 103 -17.47 -8.35 7.20
N TRP A 104 -17.87 -7.15 7.62
CA TRP A 104 -19.28 -6.83 7.82
C TRP A 104 -20.07 -6.84 6.51
N VAL A 105 -19.52 -6.28 5.42
CA VAL A 105 -20.20 -6.25 4.13
C VAL A 105 -20.39 -7.67 3.56
N GLU A 106 -19.38 -8.53 3.68
CA GLU A 106 -19.48 -9.94 3.31
C GLU A 106 -20.63 -10.62 4.06
N HIS A 107 -20.77 -10.38 5.38
CA HIS A 107 -21.85 -10.92 6.18
C HIS A 107 -23.22 -10.32 5.82
N TYR A 108 -23.26 -9.03 5.47
CA TYR A 108 -24.48 -8.30 5.10
C TYR A 108 -25.06 -8.81 3.77
N PHE A 109 -24.21 -9.06 2.76
CA PHE A 109 -24.66 -9.59 1.47
C PHE A 109 -24.67 -11.11 1.38
N GLY A 110 -23.95 -11.84 2.24
CA GLY A 110 -23.84 -13.30 2.20
C GLY A 110 -25.17 -14.04 2.00
N PRO A 111 -26.23 -13.75 2.78
CA PRO A 111 -27.54 -14.37 2.60
C PRO A 111 -28.27 -14.01 1.30
N ARG A 112 -27.88 -12.92 0.64
CA ARG A 112 -28.49 -12.38 -0.59
C ARG A 112 -27.79 -12.85 -1.85
N LEU A 113 -26.53 -13.28 -1.74
CA LEU A 113 -25.78 -13.89 -2.82
C LEU A 113 -26.28 -15.32 -3.02
N GLY A 114 -26.83 -15.62 -4.20
CA GLY A 114 -27.25 -16.98 -4.54
C GLY A 114 -26.09 -17.95 -4.35
N SER A 115 -26.38 -19.18 -3.89
CA SER A 115 -25.39 -20.25 -3.75
C SER A 115 -24.62 -20.43 -5.07
N GLY A 116 -23.40 -19.87 -5.13
CA GLY A 116 -22.66 -19.68 -6.39
C GLY A 116 -21.83 -18.39 -6.45
N GLY A 117 -22.07 -17.42 -5.57
CA GLY A 117 -21.14 -16.30 -5.38
C GLY A 117 -19.75 -16.83 -5.03
N LEU A 118 -18.74 -16.49 -5.83
CA LEU A 118 -17.33 -16.88 -5.67
C LEU A 118 -16.73 -16.25 -4.39
N GLY A 119 -17.11 -16.80 -3.24
CA GLY A 119 -16.56 -16.49 -1.91
C GLY A 119 -16.26 -17.76 -1.13
N GLN A 120 -16.04 -18.89 -1.82
CA GLN A 120 -15.70 -20.14 -1.15
C GLN A 120 -14.26 -20.10 -0.65
N GLN A 121 -14.13 -19.63 0.58
CA GLN A 121 -13.12 -19.95 1.60
C GLN A 121 -11.83 -20.58 1.06
N GLN A 122 -10.76 -19.78 0.93
CA GLN A 122 -9.42 -20.32 1.23
C GLN A 122 -8.37 -19.24 1.53
N LEU A 123 -7.60 -19.55 2.57
CA LEU A 123 -6.38 -18.94 3.11
C LEU A 123 -6.41 -17.41 3.26
N VAL A 124 -6.65 -16.98 4.50
CA VAL A 124 -6.38 -15.61 4.96
C VAL A 124 -4.89 -15.32 4.72
N ASP A 125 -4.56 -14.23 4.05
CA ASP A 125 -3.18 -13.76 3.92
C ASP A 125 -2.66 -13.48 5.34
N PRO A 126 -1.44 -13.91 5.73
CA PRO A 126 -0.89 -13.57 7.04
C PRO A 126 -0.89 -12.05 7.33
N ASP A 127 -0.86 -11.17 6.32
CA ASP A 127 -1.01 -9.72 6.47
C ASP A 127 -2.46 -9.27 6.83
N ASP A 128 -3.47 -10.11 6.55
CA ASP A 128 -4.90 -9.85 6.77
C ASP A 128 -5.43 -10.50 8.06
N LEU A 129 -4.58 -11.20 8.83
CA LEU A 129 -4.99 -11.84 10.08
C LEU A 129 -5.23 -10.79 11.17
N PRO A 130 -6.44 -10.73 11.77
CA PRO A 130 -6.71 -9.80 12.85
C PRO A 130 -5.92 -10.20 14.10
N ASP A 131 -4.97 -9.36 14.50
CA ASP A 131 -4.48 -9.36 15.88
C ASP A 131 -5.70 -9.11 16.79
N ARG A 132 -6.07 -10.11 17.59
CA ARG A 132 -7.13 -10.00 18.59
C ARG A 132 -6.74 -8.97 19.63
N VAL A 133 -7.20 -7.74 19.42
CA VAL A 133 -7.19 -6.66 20.41
C VAL A 133 -8.56 -6.00 20.34
N ASP A 134 -9.29 -6.06 21.45
CA ASP A 134 -10.62 -5.49 21.58
C ASP A 134 -10.58 -3.99 21.18
N GLY A 135 -11.32 -3.63 20.13
CA GLY A 135 -11.44 -2.24 19.69
C GLY A 135 -12.16 -1.41 20.75
N GLY A 136 -11.68 -0.19 21.01
CA GLY A 136 -12.35 0.72 21.95
C GLY A 136 -13.75 1.14 21.48
N THR A 137 -14.59 1.62 22.40
CA THR A 137 -15.98 2.04 22.15
C THR A 137 -16.15 3.06 21.01
N GLU A 138 -15.15 3.92 20.79
CA GLU A 138 -15.13 4.90 19.71
C GLU A 138 -15.03 4.23 18.32
N ASP A 139 -14.19 3.20 18.17
CA ASP A 139 -14.03 2.46 16.91
C ASP A 139 -15.32 1.71 16.52
N GLU A 140 -16.04 1.18 17.50
CA GLU A 140 -17.32 0.52 17.26
C GLU A 140 -18.41 1.50 16.83
N THR A 141 -18.37 2.72 17.37
CA THR A 141 -19.32 3.77 16.99
C THR A 141 -19.05 4.26 15.58
N GLU A 142 -17.78 4.51 15.26
CA GLU A 142 -17.37 4.92 13.93
C GLU A 142 -17.69 3.83 12.87
N LEU A 143 -17.50 2.55 13.21
CA LEU A 143 -17.83 1.43 12.33
C LEU A 143 -19.33 1.36 12.07
N ARG A 144 -20.17 1.52 13.11
CA ARG A 144 -21.62 1.48 12.97
C ARG A 144 -22.14 2.59 12.07
N GLU A 145 -21.66 3.82 12.26
CA GLU A 145 -22.01 4.96 11.39
C GLU A 145 -21.62 4.68 9.93
N LEU A 146 -20.47 4.05 9.69
CA LEU A 146 -20.05 3.69 8.34
C LEU A 146 -20.95 2.60 7.74
N CYS A 147 -21.31 1.58 8.51
CA CYS A 147 -22.24 0.54 8.08
C CYS A 147 -23.61 1.13 7.75
N GLU A 148 -24.15 2.03 8.59
CA GLU A 148 -25.40 2.73 8.34
C GLU A 148 -25.33 3.60 7.07
N ALA A 149 -24.23 4.34 6.87
CA ALA A 149 -23.99 5.10 5.66
C ALA A 149 -23.94 4.21 4.41
N PHE A 150 -23.29 3.04 4.50
CA PHE A 150 -23.27 2.06 3.40
C PHE A 150 -24.67 1.53 3.08
N VAL A 151 -25.44 1.12 4.08
CA VAL A 151 -26.82 0.62 3.90
C VAL A 151 -27.73 1.70 3.29
N GLY A 152 -27.58 2.95 3.72
CA GLY A 152 -28.34 4.09 3.18
C GLY A 152 -27.83 4.62 1.84
N GLY A 153 -26.63 4.22 1.42
CA GLY A 153 -25.99 4.67 0.19
C GLY A 153 -26.41 3.88 -1.06
N ARG A 154 -25.88 4.27 -2.21
CA ARG A 154 -26.27 3.73 -3.54
C ARG A 154 -26.16 2.22 -3.68
N PHE A 155 -25.22 1.58 -2.96
CA PHE A 155 -24.97 0.14 -3.05
C PHE A 155 -25.63 -0.66 -1.93
N GLY A 156 -26.17 -0.02 -0.89
CA GLY A 156 -26.68 -0.72 0.30
C GLY A 156 -27.89 -1.64 0.04
N ALA A 157 -28.72 -1.30 -0.95
CA ALA A 157 -29.88 -2.08 -1.36
C ALA A 157 -29.63 -2.97 -2.60
N SER A 158 -28.57 -2.70 -3.35
CA SER A 158 -28.25 -3.45 -4.58
C SER A 158 -27.41 -4.67 -4.22
N ALA A 159 -27.90 -5.87 -4.53
CA ALA A 159 -27.10 -7.07 -4.33
C ALA A 159 -26.01 -7.15 -5.42
N PRO A 160 -24.72 -7.17 -5.06
CA PRO A 160 -23.65 -7.42 -6.02
C PRO A 160 -23.76 -8.83 -6.62
N TYR A 161 -23.14 -9.01 -7.78
CA TYR A 161 -22.93 -10.33 -8.38
C TYR A 161 -21.93 -11.16 -7.57
N ALA A 162 -20.86 -10.53 -7.10
CA ALA A 162 -19.85 -11.13 -6.24
C ALA A 162 -19.30 -10.10 -5.24
N VAL A 163 -18.91 -10.56 -4.06
CA VAL A 163 -18.25 -9.77 -3.00
C VAL A 163 -16.97 -10.49 -2.62
N GLU A 164 -15.90 -9.74 -2.33
CA GLU A 164 -14.58 -10.27 -1.98
C GLU A 164 -14.08 -11.32 -3.01
N ALA A 165 -14.34 -11.05 -4.28
CA ALA A 165 -14.12 -12.00 -5.38
C ALA A 165 -12.62 -12.20 -5.60
N PRO A 166 -12.07 -13.42 -5.38
CA PRO A 166 -10.66 -13.67 -5.56
C PRO A 166 -10.30 -13.67 -7.04
N PHE A 167 -9.10 -13.18 -7.36
CA PHE A 167 -8.56 -13.25 -8.71
C PHE A 167 -7.10 -13.65 -8.75
N SER A 168 -6.66 -14.09 -9.92
CA SER A 168 -5.27 -14.38 -10.25
C SER A 168 -5.02 -13.94 -11.68
N LEU A 169 -3.99 -13.13 -11.88
CA LEU A 169 -3.66 -12.49 -13.16
C LEU A 169 -2.18 -12.72 -13.45
N LEU A 170 -1.86 -13.34 -14.58
CA LEU A 170 -0.47 -13.49 -15.02
C LEU A 170 -0.06 -12.23 -15.78
N LEU A 171 0.88 -11.45 -15.26
CA LEU A 171 1.45 -10.25 -15.91
C LEU A 171 2.96 -10.37 -15.99
N ALA A 172 3.54 -10.21 -17.18
CA ALA A 172 4.99 -10.23 -17.38
C ALA A 172 5.69 -11.45 -16.71
N GLY A 173 5.06 -12.63 -16.80
CA GLY A 173 5.56 -13.88 -16.20
C GLY A 173 5.41 -13.98 -14.68
N ARG A 174 4.76 -13.01 -14.02
CA ARG A 174 4.51 -12.97 -12.57
C ARG A 174 3.03 -13.13 -12.27
N LEU A 175 2.72 -13.89 -11.23
CA LEU A 175 1.35 -14.12 -10.79
C LEU A 175 0.91 -13.03 -9.82
N VAL A 176 -0.02 -12.18 -10.24
CA VAL A 176 -0.64 -11.16 -9.38
C VAL A 176 -1.93 -11.71 -8.79
N ARG A 177 -2.07 -11.69 -7.47
CA ARG A 177 -3.25 -12.17 -6.74
C ARG A 177 -3.91 -11.05 -5.95
N GLY A 178 -5.22 -11.15 -5.74
CA GLY A 178 -5.94 -10.20 -4.92
C GLY A 178 -7.42 -10.54 -4.79
N ARG A 179 -8.16 -9.60 -4.20
CA ARG A 179 -9.61 -9.65 -4.06
C ARG A 179 -10.22 -8.36 -4.61
N ILE A 180 -11.38 -8.51 -5.25
CA ILE A 180 -12.21 -7.41 -5.70
C ILE A 180 -13.35 -7.27 -4.71
N ASP A 181 -13.49 -6.10 -4.08
CA ASP A 181 -14.47 -5.88 -3.01
C ASP A 181 -15.89 -6.21 -3.46
N ALA A 182 -16.31 -5.69 -4.61
CA ALA A 182 -17.57 -6.05 -5.22
C ALA A 182 -17.57 -5.95 -6.73
N VAL A 183 -18.40 -6.78 -7.35
CA VAL A 183 -18.72 -6.73 -8.76
C VAL A 183 -20.23 -6.68 -8.93
N TYR A 184 -20.70 -5.75 -9.74
CA TYR A 184 -22.10 -5.65 -10.15
C TYR A 184 -22.25 -6.03 -11.61
N ARG A 185 -23.35 -6.71 -11.93
CA ARG A 185 -23.79 -6.86 -13.32
C ARG A 185 -24.61 -5.63 -13.67
N LEU A 186 -24.19 -4.91 -14.70
CA LEU A 186 -24.95 -3.80 -15.24
C LEU A 186 -26.07 -4.36 -16.14
N PRO A 187 -27.23 -3.67 -16.23
CA PRO A 187 -28.30 -4.09 -17.12
C PRO A 187 -27.76 -4.18 -18.55
N ASP A 188 -28.04 -5.29 -19.25
CA ASP A 188 -27.67 -5.43 -20.66
C ASP A 188 -28.41 -4.35 -21.44
N ASP A 189 -27.65 -3.41 -21.98
CA ASP A 189 -28.17 -2.36 -22.82
C ASP A 189 -27.77 -2.67 -24.27
N GLN A 190 -28.64 -2.35 -25.21
CA GLN A 190 -28.47 -2.76 -26.61
C GLN A 190 -27.34 -1.99 -27.34
N GLU A 191 -26.55 -1.19 -26.63
CA GLU A 191 -25.58 -0.22 -27.16
C GLU A 191 -24.12 -0.59 -26.84
N GLY A 192 -23.86 -1.75 -26.24
CA GLY A 192 -22.50 -2.21 -25.95
C GLY A 192 -21.81 -1.43 -24.82
N ARG A 193 -22.57 -0.93 -23.83
CA ARG A 193 -21.98 -0.36 -22.60
C ARG A 193 -21.36 -1.49 -21.76
N ALA A 194 -20.64 -1.07 -20.72
CA ALA A 194 -20.05 -1.99 -19.76
C ALA A 194 -21.13 -2.93 -19.18
N ARG A 195 -20.84 -4.23 -19.19
CA ARG A 195 -21.71 -5.29 -18.67
C ARG A 195 -21.44 -5.57 -17.19
N TRP A 196 -20.24 -5.21 -16.75
CA TRP A 196 -19.77 -5.40 -15.40
C TRP A 196 -19.28 -4.07 -14.83
N GLN A 197 -19.48 -3.87 -13.53
CA GLN A 197 -18.86 -2.78 -12.78
C GLN A 197 -18.15 -3.37 -11.57
N VAL A 198 -16.83 -3.24 -11.58
CA VAL A 198 -15.97 -3.48 -10.43
C VAL A 198 -16.04 -2.25 -9.52
N VAL A 199 -16.22 -2.47 -8.22
CA VAL A 199 -16.28 -1.43 -7.21
C VAL A 199 -15.27 -1.75 -6.12
N ASP A 200 -14.45 -0.76 -5.78
CA ASP A 200 -13.57 -0.76 -4.61
C ASP A 200 -14.10 0.25 -3.58
N TRP A 201 -14.34 -0.20 -2.35
CA TRP A 201 -14.97 0.60 -1.30
C TRP A 201 -13.93 1.32 -0.46
N LYS A 202 -13.94 2.66 -0.50
CA LYS A 202 -13.08 3.50 0.33
C LYS A 202 -13.80 3.93 1.61
N THR A 203 -13.20 3.56 2.73
CA THR A 203 -13.70 3.85 4.09
C THR A 203 -13.06 5.09 4.72
N SER A 204 -11.87 5.47 4.24
CA SER A 204 -11.13 6.66 4.68
C SER A 204 -11.56 7.92 3.91
N ARG A 205 -11.26 9.09 4.49
CA ARG A 205 -11.47 10.42 3.87
C ARG A 205 -10.31 10.87 2.98
N LEU A 206 -9.21 10.11 2.95
CA LEU A 206 -8.02 10.44 2.18
C LEU A 206 -8.20 9.91 0.77
N ASP A 207 -8.22 10.81 -0.21
CA ASP A 207 -8.33 10.52 -1.65
C ASP A 207 -6.99 10.04 -2.23
N ASP A 208 -6.38 9.01 -1.62
CA ASP A 208 -5.11 8.41 -2.07
C ASP A 208 -5.36 7.05 -2.73
N ALA A 209 -6.37 7.02 -3.61
CA ALA A 209 -6.75 5.81 -4.32
C ALA A 209 -5.97 5.72 -5.62
N ASP A 210 -4.97 4.82 -5.68
CA ASP A 210 -4.17 4.59 -6.87
C ASP A 210 -5.01 3.94 -7.99
N PRO A 211 -5.23 4.61 -9.14
CA PRO A 211 -5.99 4.05 -10.26
C PRO A 211 -5.45 2.71 -10.79
N LEU A 212 -4.16 2.41 -10.56
CA LEU A 212 -3.57 1.12 -10.92
C LEU A 212 -4.31 -0.06 -10.27
N GLN A 213 -4.85 0.13 -9.06
CA GLN A 213 -5.63 -0.89 -8.36
C GLN A 213 -6.86 -1.30 -9.18
N LEU A 214 -7.64 -0.31 -9.65
CA LEU A 214 -8.80 -0.57 -10.49
C LEU A 214 -8.43 -1.11 -11.87
N ALA A 215 -7.29 -0.71 -12.43
CA ALA A 215 -6.80 -1.27 -13.70
C ALA A 215 -6.52 -2.77 -13.58
N LEU A 216 -5.88 -3.20 -12.48
CA LEU A 216 -5.65 -4.62 -12.18
C LEU A 216 -6.98 -5.37 -12.02
N TYR A 217 -7.92 -4.82 -11.24
CA TYR A 217 -9.20 -5.48 -10.97
C TYR A 217 -10.07 -5.58 -12.23
N ARG A 218 -10.10 -4.52 -13.04
CA ARG A 218 -10.80 -4.47 -14.32
C ARG A 218 -10.29 -5.56 -15.26
N LEU A 219 -8.97 -5.66 -15.42
CA LEU A 219 -8.36 -6.66 -16.29
C LEU A 219 -8.60 -8.08 -15.76
N ALA A 220 -8.42 -8.30 -14.47
CA ALA A 220 -8.64 -9.59 -13.83
C ALA A 220 -10.10 -10.07 -14.01
N TRP A 221 -11.07 -9.19 -13.77
CA TRP A 221 -12.48 -9.54 -13.95
C TRP A 221 -12.86 -9.80 -15.41
N ALA A 222 -12.30 -9.01 -16.33
CA ALA A 222 -12.50 -9.21 -17.76
C ALA A 222 -12.03 -10.61 -18.20
N GLU A 223 -10.89 -11.09 -17.70
CA GLU A 223 -10.39 -12.44 -17.99
C GLU A 223 -11.23 -13.55 -17.38
N VAL A 224 -11.66 -13.38 -16.13
CA VAL A 224 -12.57 -14.34 -15.45
C VAL A 224 -13.87 -14.50 -16.22
N GLN A 225 -14.42 -13.39 -16.75
CA GLN A 225 -15.67 -13.40 -17.51
C GLN A 225 -15.49 -13.62 -19.02
N GLN A 226 -14.24 -13.72 -19.51
CA GLN A 226 -13.90 -13.87 -20.92
C GLN A 226 -14.52 -12.76 -21.81
N VAL A 227 -14.48 -11.52 -21.33
CA VAL A 227 -14.96 -10.33 -22.05
C VAL A 227 -13.82 -9.35 -22.33
N PRO A 228 -13.95 -8.48 -23.33
CA PRO A 228 -13.02 -7.36 -23.50
C PRO A 228 -13.02 -6.45 -22.25
N PRO A 229 -11.86 -5.92 -21.80
CA PRO A 229 -11.79 -5.01 -20.67
C PRO A 229 -12.70 -3.78 -20.79
N GLU A 230 -13.06 -3.35 -22.00
CA GLU A 230 -13.99 -2.25 -22.28
C GLU A 230 -15.42 -2.56 -21.80
N GLN A 231 -15.76 -3.84 -21.63
CA GLN A 231 -17.04 -4.26 -21.06
C GLN A 231 -17.03 -4.31 -19.53
N VAL A 232 -15.90 -4.00 -18.89
CA VAL A 232 -15.75 -3.94 -17.44
C VAL A 232 -15.44 -2.51 -17.04
N ASP A 233 -16.42 -1.89 -16.39
CA ASP A 233 -16.27 -0.59 -15.75
C ASP A 233 -15.62 -0.75 -14.36
N ALA A 234 -14.90 0.25 -13.88
CA ALA A 234 -14.28 0.21 -12.56
C ALA A 234 -14.34 1.55 -11.84
N VAL A 235 -14.71 1.54 -10.56
CA VAL A 235 -14.91 2.73 -9.74
C VAL A 235 -14.40 2.57 -8.31
N PHE A 236 -13.99 3.69 -7.73
CA PHE A 236 -13.91 3.84 -6.29
C PHE A 236 -15.24 4.35 -5.75
N TYR A 237 -15.69 3.80 -4.63
CA TYR A 237 -16.87 4.27 -3.93
C TYR A 237 -16.51 4.73 -2.51
N HIS A 238 -16.68 6.01 -2.25
CA HIS A 238 -16.42 6.60 -0.95
C HIS A 238 -17.69 6.50 -0.10
N VAL A 239 -17.70 5.55 0.83
CA VAL A 239 -18.90 5.15 1.59
C VAL A 239 -19.46 6.31 2.40
N ARG A 240 -18.59 7.10 3.05
CA ARG A 240 -19.01 8.21 3.92
C ARG A 240 -19.68 9.37 3.17
N SER A 241 -19.27 9.61 1.92
CA SER A 241 -19.78 10.73 1.10
C SER A 241 -20.79 10.28 0.04
N ASP A 242 -21.06 8.97 -0.08
CA ASP A 242 -21.84 8.35 -1.15
C ASP A 242 -21.38 8.78 -2.57
N GLN A 243 -20.08 8.98 -2.75
CA GLN A 243 -19.49 9.44 -4.02
C GLN A 243 -18.84 8.29 -4.80
N LEU A 244 -19.09 8.28 -6.12
CA LEU A 244 -18.36 7.44 -7.07
C LEU A 244 -17.28 8.25 -7.76
N VAL A 245 -16.05 7.76 -7.72
CA VAL A 245 -14.92 8.30 -8.47
C VAL A 245 -14.55 7.31 -9.56
N ARG A 246 -14.50 7.81 -10.79
CA ARG A 246 -14.18 7.04 -11.99
C ARG A 246 -12.88 7.56 -12.60
N PRO A 247 -11.74 6.91 -12.32
CA PRO A 247 -10.47 7.34 -12.91
C PRO A 247 -10.52 7.22 -14.44
N PRO A 248 -10.12 8.26 -15.18
CA PRO A 248 -10.01 8.17 -16.63
C PRO A 248 -8.80 7.30 -17.02
N GLY A 249 -8.89 6.63 -18.17
CA GLY A 249 -7.72 6.01 -18.80
C GLY A 249 -7.09 4.87 -18.00
N LEU A 250 -7.90 3.97 -17.45
CA LEU A 250 -7.39 2.73 -16.84
C LEU A 250 -6.60 1.95 -17.89
N GLY A 251 -5.31 1.74 -17.65
CA GLY A 251 -4.38 1.11 -18.58
C GLY A 251 -4.82 -0.28 -19.03
N ASP A 252 -4.34 -0.70 -20.19
CA ASP A 252 -4.55 -2.03 -20.75
C ASP A 252 -3.47 -3.02 -20.28
N ARG A 253 -3.61 -4.29 -20.67
CA ARG A 253 -2.65 -5.35 -20.31
C ARG A 253 -1.20 -4.99 -20.69
N PRO A 254 -0.89 -4.54 -21.92
CA PRO A 254 0.47 -4.10 -22.27
C PRO A 254 1.02 -3.01 -21.34
N SER A 255 0.19 -2.02 -20.98
CA SER A 255 0.60 -0.96 -20.06
C SER A 255 0.94 -1.51 -18.67
N LEU A 256 0.13 -2.44 -18.16
CA LEU A 256 0.37 -3.08 -16.87
C LEU A 256 1.58 -4.01 -16.86
N GLU A 257 1.84 -4.72 -17.97
CA GLU A 257 3.02 -5.57 -18.12
C GLU A 257 4.32 -4.74 -18.18
N ALA A 258 4.29 -3.60 -18.87
CA ALA A 258 5.43 -2.68 -18.94
C ALA A 258 5.88 -2.19 -17.55
N LEU A 259 4.93 -1.91 -16.64
CA LEU A 259 5.22 -1.49 -15.27
C LEU A 259 5.99 -2.53 -14.45
N LEU A 260 5.86 -3.81 -14.79
CA LEU A 260 6.55 -4.92 -14.12
C LEU A 260 7.84 -5.34 -14.82
N LEU A 261 7.96 -5.09 -16.13
CA LEU A 261 9.16 -5.40 -16.91
C LEU A 261 10.28 -4.37 -16.69
N ASP A 262 9.94 -3.09 -16.55
CA ASP A 262 10.92 -2.01 -16.34
C ASP A 262 11.60 -2.07 -14.96
N ARG A 263 11.17 -3.00 -14.10
CA ARG A 263 11.55 -3.10 -12.69
C ARG A 263 12.03 -4.49 -12.28
N GLY A 264 12.28 -5.35 -13.28
CA GLY A 264 12.73 -6.73 -13.12
C GLY A 264 14.24 -6.89 -13.15
#